data_AF-A0A9D9H3A2-F1
#
_entry.id   AF-A0A9D9H3A2-F1
#
_cell.length_a   1.000
_cell.length_b   1.000
_cell.length_c   1.000
_cell.angle_alpha   90.00
_cell.angle_beta   90.00
_cell.angle_gamma   90.00
#
_symmetry.space_group_name_H-M   'P 1'
#
loop_
_entity.id
_entity.type
_entity.pdbx_description
1 polymer ?
#
loop_
_entity_poly.entity_id
_entity_poly.type
_entity_poly.pdbx_seq_one_letter_code
_entity_poly.pdbx_strand_id
1 'polypeptide(L)'
;MLLMEKFIAGSDDDMPIGASVVAGFDDNKDFVVEFEFNDYENPKRDYLIRATIEMDEAREMAGRMEKSVLDLPDLLQQNFPKEPKTLPGISDMEKTFQEILDFLLDNGAHYTLKRAKSFAV
;
A
#
# COMPACT_ATOMS: atom_id res chain seq x y z
N MET A 1 -1.87 -9.48 -7.60
CA MET A 1 -0.41 -9.49 -7.80
C MET A 1 -0.04 -8.20 -8.48
N LEU A 2 0.90 -7.46 -7.90
CA LEU A 2 1.43 -6.24 -8.50
C LEU A 2 2.77 -6.53 -9.17
N LEU A 3 3.07 -5.82 -10.26
CA LEU A 3 4.39 -5.75 -10.86
C LEU A 3 5.29 -4.86 -10.00
N MET A 4 6.55 -5.26 -9.85
CA MET A 4 7.54 -4.55 -9.02
C MET A 4 7.05 -4.29 -7.59
N GLU A 5 6.28 -5.25 -7.06
CA GLU A 5 5.71 -5.16 -5.73
C GLU A 5 6.79 -4.98 -4.66
N LYS A 6 6.52 -4.07 -3.73
CA LYS A 6 7.32 -3.83 -2.55
C LYS A 6 6.45 -3.97 -1.32
N PHE A 7 6.88 -4.85 -0.43
CA PHE A 7 6.37 -4.92 0.92
C PHE A 7 6.82 -3.70 1.70
N ILE A 8 5.87 -2.94 2.25
CA ILE A 8 6.13 -1.73 3.01
C ILE A 8 6.05 -2.03 4.50
N ALA A 9 4.95 -2.63 4.94
CA ALA A 9 4.74 -2.96 6.35
C ALA A 9 3.77 -4.13 6.51
N GLY A 10 3.89 -4.85 7.62
CA GLY A 10 2.96 -5.89 8.04
C GLY A 10 2.81 -5.89 9.56
N SER A 11 1.66 -6.35 10.03
CA SER A 11 1.47 -6.70 11.43
C SER A 11 2.25 -7.98 11.76
N ASP A 12 2.35 -8.30 13.05
CA ASP A 12 2.90 -9.57 13.50
C ASP A 12 2.13 -10.77 12.88
N ASP A 13 2.86 -11.68 12.23
CA ASP A 13 2.34 -12.87 11.54
C ASP A 13 1.88 -13.96 12.51
N ASP A 14 2.29 -13.92 13.79
CA ASP A 14 1.87 -14.87 14.82
C ASP A 14 0.49 -14.52 15.44
N MET A 15 -0.14 -13.44 14.96
CA MET A 15 -1.46 -13.00 15.42
C MET A 15 -2.62 -13.67 14.67
N PRO A 16 -3.79 -13.89 15.30
CA PRO A 16 -4.98 -14.45 14.65
C PRO A 16 -5.53 -13.60 13.49
N ILE A 17 -5.13 -12.33 13.43
CA ILE A 17 -5.53 -11.37 12.42
C ILE A 17 -4.26 -10.66 11.94
N GLY A 18 -4.05 -10.66 10.63
CA GLY A 18 -2.94 -9.99 9.96
C GLY A 18 -3.40 -8.79 9.13
N ALA A 19 -2.51 -7.84 8.93
CA ALA A 19 -2.66 -6.79 7.94
C ALA A 19 -1.32 -6.44 7.30
N SER A 20 -1.33 -6.04 6.04
CA SER A 20 -0.13 -5.63 5.32
C SER A 20 -0.38 -4.48 4.37
N VAL A 21 0.66 -3.71 4.12
CA VAL A 21 0.70 -2.64 3.13
C VAL A 21 1.77 -2.95 2.10
N VAL A 22 1.37 -2.95 0.84
CA VAL A 22 2.28 -3.16 -0.31
C VAL A 22 2.05 -2.09 -1.37
N ALA A 23 3.05 -1.85 -2.21
CA ALA A 23 2.90 -0.97 -3.37
C ALA A 23 3.57 -1.54 -4.61
N GLY A 24 3.08 -1.18 -5.78
CA GLY A 24 3.58 -1.66 -7.07
C GLY A 24 2.77 -1.11 -8.23
N PHE A 25 2.78 -1.83 -9.35
CA PHE A 25 1.98 -1.48 -10.52
C PHE A 25 0.98 -2.58 -10.85
N ASP A 26 -0.24 -2.24 -11.22
CA ASP A 26 -1.18 -3.24 -11.70
C ASP A 26 -0.97 -3.60 -13.19
N ASP A 27 -1.84 -4.44 -13.74
CA ASP A 27 -1.77 -4.89 -15.13
C ASP A 27 -2.02 -3.75 -16.14
N ASN A 28 -2.72 -2.67 -15.74
CA ASN A 28 -2.88 -1.46 -16.53
C ASN A 28 -1.65 -0.54 -16.45
N LYS A 29 -0.66 -0.93 -15.63
CA LYS A 29 0.54 -0.17 -15.28
C LYS A 29 0.22 1.04 -14.40
N ASP A 30 -0.96 1.11 -13.79
CA ASP A 30 -1.26 2.18 -12.85
C ASP A 30 -0.50 1.93 -11.55
N PHE A 31 -0.09 3.00 -10.87
CA PHE A 31 0.59 2.87 -9.59
C PHE A 31 -0.43 2.59 -8.50
N VAL A 32 -0.13 1.59 -7.67
CA VAL A 32 -1.09 1.03 -6.72
C VAL A 32 -0.45 0.88 -5.36
N VAL A 33 -1.19 1.29 -4.33
CA VAL A 33 -0.91 0.96 -2.93
C VAL A 33 -2.09 0.13 -2.39
N GLU A 34 -1.77 -1.00 -1.78
CA GLU A 34 -2.75 -1.93 -1.23
C GLU A 34 -2.61 -2.03 0.28
N PHE A 35 -3.76 -2.04 0.95
CA PHE A 35 -3.91 -2.46 2.33
C PHE A 35 -4.72 -3.75 2.34
N GLU A 36 -4.11 -4.83 2.81
CA GLU A 36 -4.77 -6.12 2.97
C GLU A 36 -5.01 -6.41 4.45
N PHE A 37 -6.20 -6.92 4.75
CA PHE A 37 -6.60 -7.40 6.07
C PHE A 37 -7.06 -8.84 5.95
N ASN A 38 -6.49 -9.71 6.80
CA ASN A 38 -6.76 -11.14 6.85
C ASN A 38 -7.14 -11.54 8.28
N ASP A 39 -8.31 -12.16 8.46
CA ASP A 39 -8.76 -12.76 9.71
C ASP A 39 -8.68 -14.29 9.56
N TYR A 40 -7.60 -14.88 10.06
CA TYR A 40 -7.31 -16.30 9.88
C TYR A 40 -8.34 -17.21 10.60
N GLU A 41 -9.06 -16.69 11.59
CA GLU A 41 -10.15 -17.40 12.26
C GLU A 41 -11.50 -17.25 11.51
N ASN A 42 -11.68 -16.14 10.78
CA ASN A 42 -12.88 -15.87 10.00
C ASN A 42 -12.60 -15.21 8.64
N PRO A 43 -12.21 -15.99 7.62
CA PRO A 43 -11.87 -15.48 6.28
C PRO A 43 -13.01 -14.75 5.54
N LYS A 44 -14.23 -14.79 6.07
CA LYS A 44 -15.35 -13.97 5.54
C LYS A 44 -15.14 -12.49 5.80
N ARG A 45 -14.26 -12.12 6.74
CA ARG A 45 -13.94 -10.75 7.13
C ARG A 45 -12.77 -10.17 6.32
N ASP A 46 -12.08 -10.99 5.53
CA ASP A 46 -10.92 -10.55 4.75
C ASP A 46 -11.31 -9.48 3.73
N TYR A 47 -10.48 -8.46 3.60
CA TYR A 47 -10.68 -7.41 2.63
C TYR A 47 -9.37 -6.80 2.16
N LEU A 48 -9.43 -6.25 0.95
CA LEU A 48 -8.37 -5.51 0.31
C LEU A 48 -8.88 -4.11 0.00
N ILE A 49 -8.12 -3.09 0.37
CA ILE A 49 -8.33 -1.71 -0.08
C ILE A 49 -7.21 -1.39 -1.04
N ARG A 50 -7.58 -0.94 -2.24
CA ARG A 50 -6.65 -0.53 -3.28
C ARG A 50 -6.79 0.97 -3.52
N ALA A 51 -5.70 1.70 -3.39
CA ALA A 51 -5.56 3.07 -3.89
C ALA A 51 -4.83 3.02 -5.22
N THR A 52 -5.48 3.50 -6.29
CA THR A 52 -4.92 3.49 -7.64
C THR A 52 -4.70 4.92 -8.13
N ILE A 53 -3.49 5.20 -8.61
CA ILE A 53 -3.10 6.43 -9.28
C ILE A 53 -2.81 6.09 -10.74
N GLU A 54 -3.49 6.77 -11.66
CA GLU A 54 -3.31 6.56 -13.09
C GLU A 54 -1.84 6.83 -13.49
N MET A 55 -1.31 6.04 -14.43
CA MET A 55 0.10 6.09 -14.80
C MET A 55 0.61 7.49 -15.16
N ASP A 56 -0.18 8.31 -15.87
CA ASP A 56 0.26 9.65 -16.26
C ASP A 56 0.39 10.58 -15.05
N GLU A 57 -0.53 10.47 -14.09
CA GLU A 57 -0.47 11.20 -12.83
C GLU A 57 0.65 10.71 -11.93
N ALA A 58 0.89 9.40 -11.88
CA ALA A 58 2.02 8.81 -11.16
C ALA A 58 3.37 9.31 -11.72
N ARG A 59 3.48 9.48 -13.05
CA ARG A 59 4.67 10.08 -13.68
C ARG A 59 4.86 11.54 -13.32
N GLU A 60 3.79 12.34 -13.34
CA GLU A 60 3.85 13.75 -12.93
C GLU A 60 4.30 13.88 -11.48
N MET A 61 3.70 13.09 -10.59
CA MET A 61 4.08 13.02 -9.17
C MET A 61 5.55 12.63 -9.01
N ALA A 62 6.01 11.55 -9.66
CA ALA A 62 7.41 11.14 -9.62
C ALA A 62 8.37 12.23 -10.13
N GLY A 63 7.97 12.93 -11.21
CA GLY A 63 8.73 14.05 -11.77
C GLY A 63 8.90 15.21 -10.79
N ARG A 64 7.89 15.53 -9.98
CA ARG A 64 7.98 16.55 -8.91
C ARG A 64 8.99 16.19 -7.83
N MET A 65 9.26 14.91 -7.64
CA MET A 65 10.24 14.38 -6.69
C MET A 65 11.61 14.11 -7.32
N GLU A 66 11.80 14.46 -8.60
CA GLU A 66 13.01 14.14 -9.39
C GLU A 66 13.32 12.63 -9.43
N LYS A 67 12.27 11.80 -9.47
CA LYS A 67 12.36 10.34 -9.53
C LYS A 67 11.78 9.77 -10.82
N SER A 68 12.19 8.54 -11.17
CA SER A 68 11.45 7.76 -12.15
C SER A 68 10.14 7.27 -11.52
N VAL A 69 9.08 7.14 -12.32
CA VAL A 69 7.84 6.50 -11.87
C VAL A 69 8.12 5.09 -11.33
N LEU A 70 9.08 4.37 -11.93
CA LEU A 70 9.45 3.02 -11.51
C LEU A 70 10.13 2.97 -10.14
N ASP A 71 10.62 4.10 -9.63
CA ASP A 71 11.23 4.20 -8.31
C ASP A 71 10.19 4.38 -7.19
N LEU A 72 8.90 4.65 -7.52
CA LEU A 72 7.86 4.93 -6.53
C LEU A 72 7.65 3.81 -5.50
N PRO A 73 7.60 2.50 -5.88
CA PRO A 73 7.49 1.44 -4.88
C PRO A 73 8.68 1.42 -3.90
N ASP A 74 9.90 1.57 -4.42
CA ASP A 74 11.12 1.62 -3.60
C ASP A 74 11.16 2.86 -2.71
N LEU A 75 10.68 4.00 -3.22
CA LEU A 75 10.55 5.24 -2.46
C LEU A 75 9.62 5.05 -1.26
N LEU A 76 8.46 4.41 -1.45
CA LEU A 76 7.55 4.15 -0.34
C LEU A 76 8.16 3.18 0.68
N GLN A 77 8.78 2.08 0.22
CA GLN A 77 9.45 1.12 1.11
C GLN A 77 10.57 1.76 1.96
N GLN A 78 11.27 2.76 1.42
CA GLN A 78 12.36 3.43 2.15
C GLN A 78 11.87 4.47 3.17
N ASN A 79 10.68 5.04 2.96
CA ASN A 79 10.15 6.13 3.79
C ASN A 79 9.09 5.65 4.81
N PHE A 80 8.56 4.44 4.63
CA PHE A 80 7.49 3.89 5.45
C PHE A 80 7.80 2.46 5.92
N PRO A 81 7.38 2.09 7.14
CA PRO A 81 6.75 2.95 8.15
C PRO A 81 7.77 3.96 8.72
N LYS A 82 7.31 5.18 9.04
CA LYS A 82 8.20 6.25 9.56
C LYS A 82 8.88 5.88 10.88
N GLU A 83 8.19 5.07 11.69
CA GLU A 83 8.69 4.57 12.97
C GLU A 83 8.48 3.04 13.03
N PRO A 84 9.55 2.24 12.97
CA PRO A 84 9.43 0.80 13.12
C PRO A 84 9.03 0.47 14.57
N LYS A 85 7.99 -0.35 14.72
CA LYS A 85 7.56 -0.88 16.02
C LYS A 85 8.02 -2.32 16.20
N THR A 86 8.31 -2.70 17.44
CA THR A 86 8.74 -4.07 17.78
C THR A 86 7.65 -5.11 17.54
N LEU A 87 6.38 -4.75 17.76
CA LEU A 87 5.20 -5.59 17.54
C LEU A 87 4.08 -4.73 16.94
N PRO A 88 4.08 -4.50 15.62
CA PRO A 88 3.07 -3.69 14.95
C PRO A 88 1.72 -4.40 14.93
N GLY A 89 0.65 -3.67 15.30
CA GLY A 89 -0.73 -4.15 15.23
C GLY A 89 -1.44 -3.69 13.96
N ILE A 90 -2.69 -4.11 13.78
CA ILE A 90 -3.53 -3.73 12.63
C ILE A 90 -3.68 -2.20 12.51
N SER A 91 -3.88 -1.50 13.63
CA SER A 91 -4.01 -0.04 13.64
C SER A 91 -2.75 0.67 13.15
N ASP A 92 -1.58 0.04 13.29
CA ASP A 92 -0.32 0.59 12.77
C ASP A 92 -0.23 0.45 11.25
N MET A 93 -0.79 -0.63 10.70
CA MET A 93 -0.91 -0.80 9.25
C MET A 93 -1.91 0.17 8.64
N GLU A 94 -3.06 0.37 9.29
CA GLU A 94 -4.05 1.38 8.88
C GLU A 94 -3.42 2.78 8.89
N LYS A 95 -2.66 3.10 9.94
CA LYS A 95 -1.93 4.37 10.03
C LYS A 95 -0.88 4.50 8.93
N THR A 96 -0.10 3.44 8.68
CA THR A 96 0.94 3.45 7.63
C THR A 96 0.31 3.66 6.25
N PHE A 97 -0.79 2.97 5.96
CA PHE A 97 -1.54 3.15 4.73
C PHE A 97 -2.05 4.59 4.59
N GLN A 98 -2.65 5.15 5.64
CA GLN A 98 -3.12 6.54 5.62
C GLN A 98 -1.98 7.55 5.41
N GLU A 99 -0.83 7.37 6.09
CA GLU A 99 0.33 8.26 5.93
C GLU A 99 0.90 8.21 4.50
N ILE A 100 0.80 7.06 3.82
CA ILE A 100 1.16 6.94 2.40
C ILE A 100 0.13 7.68 1.53
N LEU A 101 -1.17 7.53 1.78
CA LEU A 101 -2.19 8.25 1.02
C LEU A 101 -2.03 9.77 1.15
N ASP A 102 -1.76 10.25 2.36
CA ASP A 102 -1.49 11.67 2.63
C ASP A 102 -0.24 12.13 1.86
N PHE A 103 0.84 11.32 1.87
CA PHE A 103 2.05 11.60 1.09
C PHE A 103 1.77 11.70 -0.42
N LEU A 104 0.93 10.82 -0.97
CA LEU A 104 0.57 10.86 -2.40
C LEU A 104 -0.21 12.14 -2.74
N LEU A 105 -1.16 12.53 -1.88
CA LEU A 105 -1.92 13.79 -2.03
C LEU A 105 -1.01 15.03 -1.90
N ASP A 106 -0.08 15.02 -0.95
CA ASP A 106 0.86 16.13 -0.73
C ASP A 106 1.82 16.33 -1.91
N ASN A 107 2.14 15.25 -2.64
CA ASN A 107 2.89 15.31 -3.90
C ASN A 107 1.98 15.59 -5.12
N GLY A 108 0.69 15.81 -4.87
CA GLY A 108 -0.33 16.27 -5.79
C GLY A 108 -0.74 15.23 -6.83
N ALA A 109 -0.77 13.96 -6.42
CA ALA A 109 -1.51 12.90 -7.11
C ALA A 109 -2.94 12.79 -6.54
N HIS A 110 -3.87 12.34 -7.38
CA HIS A 110 -5.19 11.89 -7.00
C HIS A 110 -5.24 10.36 -7.11
N TYR A 111 -5.99 9.73 -6.23
CA TYR A 111 -6.20 8.30 -6.28
C TYR A 111 -7.68 7.95 -6.21
N THR A 112 -8.03 6.81 -6.79
CA THR A 112 -9.31 6.17 -6.56
C THR A 112 -9.17 5.07 -5.54
N LEU A 113 -10.05 5.05 -4.53
CA LEU A 113 -10.13 3.97 -3.56
C LEU A 113 -11.17 2.94 -3.96
N LYS A 114 -10.77 1.67 -3.93
CA LYS A 114 -11.69 0.54 -4.12
C LYS A 114 -11.47 -0.49 -3.03
N ARG A 115 -12.57 -0.91 -2.40
CA ARG A 115 -12.57 -2.05 -1.47
C ARG A 115 -13.06 -3.29 -2.20
N ALA A 116 -12.34 -4.39 -2.03
CA ALA A 116 -12.72 -5.71 -2.49
C ALA A 116 -12.64 -6.71 -1.35
N LYS A 117 -13.29 -7.86 -1.51
CA LYS A 117 -13.02 -9.01 -0.66
C LYS A 117 -11.61 -9.50 -0.97
N SER A 118 -10.77 -9.73 0.04
CA SER A 118 -9.51 -10.40 -0.23
C SER A 118 -9.80 -11.88 -0.49
N PHE A 119 -9.11 -12.43 -1.49
CA PHE A 119 -9.08 -13.86 -1.75
C PHE A 119 -7.69 -14.31 -1.37
N ALA A 120 -7.47 -14.62 -0.09
CA ALA A 120 -6.31 -15.38 0.31
C ALA A 120 -6.31 -16.68 -0.51
N VAL A 121 -5.23 -16.90 -1.28
CA VAL A 121 -5.03 -18.07 -2.15
C VAL A 121 -4.53 -19.25 -1.34
#